data_AF-W9TJG5-F1
#
_entry.id   AF-W9TJG5-F1
#
_cell.length_a   1.000
_cell.length_b   1.000
_cell.length_c   1.000
_cell.angle_alpha   90.00
_cell.angle_beta   90.00
_cell.angle_gamma   90.00
#
_symmetry.space_group_name_H-M   'P 1'
#
loop_
_entity.id
_entity.type
_entity.pdbx_description
1 polymer ?
#
loop_
_entity_poly.entity_id
_entity_poly.type
_entity_poly.pdbx_seq_one_letter_code
_entity_poly.pdbx_strand_id
1 'polypeptide(L)'
;MSWPFGPEGGCVEHLCRFYRADGTGKLSLVSSCLAAALWAVPALAETGEAGTAAQADDTPAEVRLVDINEYVVRGNTVLDAREIEAAVYPFLGLRRSLADIESARDALQERYQERGYQSVFIELPEQQVAGGVVFLQVVETRVGRVRVVGAKHYSPVAILDDVPALEEGSVPDFARVQEELGRVNRNPGRQVLPLVREGQRPGTMDIDLQVEDEKPGSSILG
;
A
#
# COMPACT_ATOMS: atom_id res chain seq x y z
N MET A 1 -23.00 30.96 -6.90
CA MET A 1 -21.77 31.01 -7.72
C MET A 1 -20.59 31.41 -6.85
N SER A 2 -19.41 30.89 -7.18
CA SER A 2 -18.05 31.18 -6.67
C SER A 2 -17.69 30.73 -5.25
N TRP A 3 -16.99 29.60 -5.18
CA TRP A 3 -15.97 29.30 -4.16
C TRP A 3 -14.60 29.79 -4.67
N PRO A 4 -13.75 30.43 -3.85
CA PRO A 4 -12.39 30.76 -4.24
C PRO A 4 -11.42 29.63 -3.91
N PHE A 5 -10.57 29.33 -4.88
CA PHE A 5 -9.34 28.56 -4.74
C PHE A 5 -8.36 29.22 -3.76
N GLY A 6 -7.64 28.38 -3.00
CA GLY A 6 -6.43 28.73 -2.25
C GLY A 6 -5.40 27.59 -2.40
N PRO A 7 -4.15 27.85 -2.84
CA PRO A 7 -3.13 26.85 -3.14
C PRO A 7 -2.01 26.80 -2.08
N GLU A 8 -1.70 25.62 -1.55
CA GLU A 8 -0.48 25.34 -0.79
C GLU A 8 -0.21 23.83 -1.05
N GLY A 9 0.89 23.34 -1.61
CA GLY A 9 2.25 23.88 -1.58
C GLY A 9 3.15 23.06 -0.65
N GLY A 10 3.23 21.74 -0.84
CA GLY A 10 4.41 20.91 -0.56
C GLY A 10 4.78 20.59 0.90
N CYS A 11 4.94 19.29 1.19
CA CYS A 11 6.03 18.79 2.02
C CYS A 11 6.49 17.43 1.47
N VAL A 12 7.77 17.39 1.13
CA VAL A 12 8.54 16.28 0.58
C VAL A 12 9.34 15.64 1.73
N GLU A 13 9.52 14.31 1.65
CA GLU A 13 10.55 13.49 2.33
C GLU A 13 10.50 13.23 3.84
N HIS A 14 10.41 11.93 4.18
CA HIS A 14 11.05 11.13 5.27
C HIS A 14 10.02 10.05 5.73
N LEU A 15 10.24 8.75 5.77
CA LEU A 15 11.43 7.90 5.86
C LEU A 15 11.06 6.47 5.46
N CYS A 16 11.76 5.91 4.47
CA CYS A 16 12.01 4.47 4.40
C CYS A 16 13.30 4.18 5.15
N ARG A 17 13.23 3.53 6.33
CA ARG A 17 14.38 2.76 6.84
C ARG A 17 13.91 1.67 7.80
N PHE A 18 13.71 0.48 7.24
CA PHE A 18 13.57 -0.77 7.99
C PHE A 18 14.96 -1.31 8.40
N TYR A 19 15.03 -1.80 9.64
CA TYR A 19 15.79 -2.93 10.18
C TYR A 19 17.32 -3.07 10.01
N ARG A 20 18.00 -3.20 11.17
CA ARG A 20 19.00 -4.27 11.40
C ARG A 20 18.98 -4.70 12.88
N ALA A 21 18.92 -6.02 13.08
CA ALA A 21 19.09 -6.71 14.36
C ALA A 21 20.54 -6.64 14.87
N ASP A 22 20.73 -6.65 16.20
CA ASP A 22 21.18 -7.82 16.98
C ASP A 22 21.82 -7.41 18.34
N GLY A 23 21.76 -8.32 19.31
CA GLY A 23 22.78 -8.41 20.37
C GLY A 23 22.50 -7.77 21.73
N THR A 24 21.84 -8.53 22.60
CA THR A 24 22.24 -8.77 24.02
C THR A 24 22.88 -7.63 24.84
N GLY A 25 22.23 -7.20 25.92
CA GLY A 25 22.91 -6.41 26.95
C GLY A 25 22.05 -5.90 28.10
N LYS A 26 21.77 -6.78 29.07
CA LYS A 26 21.37 -6.53 30.47
C LYS A 26 21.38 -5.07 30.95
N LEU A 27 20.21 -4.54 31.35
CA LEU A 27 20.09 -3.29 32.11
C LEU A 27 20.00 -3.61 33.61
N SER A 28 21.11 -3.36 34.32
CA SER A 28 21.19 -3.36 35.77
C SER A 28 20.80 -1.99 36.32
N LEU A 29 19.83 -1.98 37.21
CA LEU A 29 19.53 -0.89 38.15
C LEU A 29 20.79 -0.51 38.94
N VAL A 30 21.10 0.78 39.02
CA VAL A 30 21.90 1.33 40.13
C VAL A 30 21.25 2.63 40.59
N SER A 31 20.69 2.52 41.79
CA SER A 31 20.23 3.57 42.69
C SER A 31 21.41 4.07 43.53
N SER A 32 21.60 5.39 43.61
CA SER A 32 22.34 6.14 44.66
C SER A 32 22.63 7.57 44.18
N CYS A 33 22.74 8.63 44.97
CA CYS A 33 22.44 8.96 46.36
C CYS A 33 22.80 10.46 46.52
N LEU A 34 22.08 11.18 47.39
CA LEU A 34 22.49 12.33 48.22
C LEU A 34 23.33 13.50 47.64
N ALA A 35 22.85 14.74 47.81
CA ALA A 35 23.24 15.64 48.93
C ALA A 35 22.80 17.10 48.69
N ALA A 36 22.52 17.80 49.79
CA ALA A 36 21.88 19.10 49.89
C ALA A 36 22.86 20.31 49.91
N ALA A 37 22.39 21.49 49.52
CA ALA A 37 22.86 22.78 50.07
C ALA A 37 21.81 23.89 49.87
N LEU A 38 21.42 24.54 50.97
CA LEU A 38 20.56 25.73 51.05
C LEU A 38 21.28 26.99 50.59
N TRP A 39 20.56 27.94 49.98
CA TRP A 39 20.64 29.40 50.17
C TRP A 39 19.27 30.04 49.85
N ALA A 40 19.00 31.21 50.44
CA ALA A 40 17.67 31.74 50.73
C ALA A 40 17.00 32.61 49.64
N VAL A 41 15.66 32.58 49.70
CA VAL A 41 14.52 33.32 49.09
C VAL A 41 14.65 34.83 48.80
N PRO A 42 13.90 35.37 47.80
CA PRO A 42 12.58 35.93 48.12
C PRO A 42 11.44 35.60 47.15
N ALA A 43 10.24 35.73 47.73
CA ALA A 43 8.91 35.59 47.18
C ALA A 43 8.65 36.36 45.87
N LEU A 44 8.09 35.64 44.90
CA LEU A 44 7.13 36.16 43.92
C LEU A 44 5.93 35.21 43.96
N ALA A 45 4.81 35.78 44.38
CA ALA A 45 3.51 35.14 44.31
C ALA A 45 3.00 35.30 42.88
N GLU A 46 2.85 34.18 42.16
CA GLU A 46 1.91 34.07 41.05
C GLU A 46 1.21 32.71 41.18
N THR A 47 -0.07 32.82 41.55
CA THR A 47 -1.20 32.00 41.11
C THR A 47 -0.89 30.56 40.71
N GLY A 48 -1.27 29.63 41.59
CA GLY A 48 -1.43 28.23 41.25
C GLY A 48 -2.46 28.07 40.14
N GLU A 49 -1.99 27.86 38.92
CA GLU A 49 -2.68 27.04 37.96
C GLU A 49 -2.33 25.60 38.30
N ALA A 50 -3.21 24.99 39.10
CA ALA A 50 -3.36 23.55 39.11
C ALA A 50 -3.66 23.12 37.68
N GLY A 51 -2.60 22.81 36.92
CA GLY A 51 -2.71 22.01 35.72
C GLY A 51 -3.29 20.68 36.15
N THR A 52 -4.60 20.54 36.04
CA THR A 52 -5.28 19.26 35.96
C THR A 52 -4.54 18.48 34.88
N ALA A 53 -3.68 17.57 35.32
CA ALA A 53 -3.27 16.45 34.50
C ALA A 53 -4.60 15.82 34.06
N ALA A 54 -4.94 16.03 32.79
CA ALA A 54 -6.02 15.32 32.15
C ALA A 54 -5.69 13.85 32.33
N GLN A 55 -6.35 13.22 33.31
CA GLN A 55 -6.42 11.79 33.40
C GLN A 55 -7.08 11.39 32.09
N ALA A 56 -6.29 10.85 31.17
CA ALA A 56 -6.82 10.08 30.07
C ALA A 56 -7.62 8.97 30.74
N ASP A 57 -8.94 9.12 30.75
CA ASP A 57 -9.85 8.03 31.02
C ASP A 57 -9.56 6.97 29.96
N ASP A 58 -8.65 6.07 30.31
CA ASP A 58 -8.40 4.80 29.63
C ASP A 58 -9.59 3.88 29.97
N THR A 59 -10.78 4.32 29.58
CA THR A 59 -11.97 3.47 29.57
C THR A 59 -11.75 2.50 28.41
N PRO A 60 -11.64 1.18 28.66
CA PRO A 60 -11.45 0.22 27.60
C PRO A 60 -12.57 0.39 26.58
N ALA A 61 -12.22 0.74 25.34
CA ALA A 61 -13.19 0.86 24.25
C ALA A 61 -13.94 -0.47 24.16
N GLU A 62 -15.24 -0.44 24.48
CA GLU A 62 -16.07 -1.64 24.48
C GLU A 62 -16.12 -2.21 23.06
N VAL A 63 -15.52 -3.39 22.87
CA VAL A 63 -15.43 -4.03 21.56
C VAL A 63 -16.84 -4.42 21.13
N ARG A 64 -17.36 -3.70 20.13
CA ARG A 64 -18.64 -4.04 19.51
C ARG A 64 -18.49 -5.33 18.71
N LEU A 65 -19.33 -6.30 19.04
CA LEU A 65 -19.39 -7.59 18.38
C LEU A 65 -20.64 -7.66 17.49
N VAL A 66 -20.49 -8.22 16.30
CA VAL A 66 -21.55 -8.42 15.31
C VAL A 66 -21.52 -9.85 14.79
N ASP A 67 -22.66 -10.37 14.36
CA ASP A 67 -22.72 -11.67 13.70
C ASP A 67 -22.60 -11.46 12.19
N ILE A 68 -21.73 -12.22 11.53
CA ILE A 68 -21.46 -12.12 10.09
C ILE A 68 -21.83 -13.44 9.41
N ASN A 69 -22.87 -13.39 8.59
CA ASN A 69 -23.37 -14.52 7.82
C ASN A 69 -22.77 -14.54 6.41
N GLU A 70 -22.46 -13.37 5.84
CA GLU A 70 -22.05 -13.26 4.43
C GLU A 70 -21.12 -12.06 4.20
N TYR A 71 -20.10 -12.26 3.37
CA TYR A 71 -19.31 -11.19 2.76
C TYR A 71 -19.71 -11.04 1.28
N VAL A 72 -20.19 -9.86 0.92
CA VAL A 72 -20.55 -9.53 -0.45
C VAL A 72 -19.43 -8.71 -1.07
N VAL A 73 -18.71 -9.32 -2.01
CA VAL A 73 -17.59 -8.68 -2.72
C VAL A 73 -18.08 -8.06 -4.02
N ARG A 74 -17.84 -6.77 -4.20
CA ARG A 74 -18.25 -6.01 -5.39
C ARG A 74 -17.04 -5.49 -6.16
N GLY A 75 -17.14 -5.40 -7.48
CA GLY A 75 -16.07 -4.84 -8.33
C GLY A 75 -14.99 -5.83 -8.77
N ASN A 76 -15.08 -7.11 -8.35
CA ASN A 76 -14.20 -8.17 -8.82
C ASN A 76 -14.50 -8.54 -10.29
N THR A 77 -13.46 -8.61 -11.11
CA THR A 77 -13.49 -9.17 -12.47
C THR A 77 -12.42 -10.22 -12.73
N VAL A 78 -11.45 -10.39 -11.82
CA VAL A 78 -10.24 -11.20 -12.07
C VAL A 78 -10.13 -12.48 -11.24
N LEU A 79 -10.66 -12.51 -10.01
CA LEU A 79 -10.64 -13.71 -9.17
C LEU A 79 -11.91 -14.54 -9.35
N ASP A 80 -11.80 -15.86 -9.20
CA ASP A 80 -12.98 -16.71 -9.18
C ASP A 80 -13.67 -16.71 -7.81
N ALA A 81 -14.96 -17.06 -7.80
CA ALA A 81 -15.78 -17.00 -6.59
C ALA A 81 -15.26 -17.90 -5.45
N ARG A 82 -14.62 -19.05 -5.78
CA ARG A 82 -14.10 -19.98 -4.77
C ARG A 82 -12.88 -19.41 -4.07
N GLU A 83 -12.06 -18.66 -4.79
CA GLU A 83 -10.89 -17.99 -4.19
C GLU A 83 -11.32 -16.92 -3.20
N ILE A 84 -12.30 -16.12 -3.59
CA ILE A 84 -12.87 -15.08 -2.74
C ILE A 84 -13.50 -15.72 -1.50
N GLU A 85 -14.32 -16.76 -1.69
CA GLU A 85 -14.95 -17.50 -0.59
C GLU A 85 -13.88 -18.06 0.36
N ALA A 86 -12.86 -18.74 -0.16
CA ALA A 86 -11.78 -19.31 0.64
C ALA A 86 -11.01 -18.24 1.45
N ALA A 87 -10.88 -17.02 0.93
CA ALA A 87 -10.23 -15.92 1.62
C ALA A 87 -11.04 -15.41 2.82
N VAL A 88 -12.36 -15.23 2.63
CA VAL A 88 -13.23 -14.58 3.62
C VAL A 88 -13.88 -15.57 4.60
N TYR A 89 -13.95 -16.85 4.25
CA TYR A 89 -14.60 -17.90 5.05
C TYR A 89 -14.15 -17.96 6.52
N PRO A 90 -12.84 -17.84 6.87
CA PRO A 90 -12.40 -17.89 8.26
C PRO A 90 -12.99 -16.79 9.16
N PHE A 91 -13.46 -15.70 8.56
CA PHE A 91 -13.97 -14.51 9.25
C PHE A 91 -15.50 -14.45 9.32
N LEU A 92 -16.19 -15.51 8.86
CA LEU A 92 -17.64 -15.67 9.03
C LEU A 92 -17.97 -16.20 10.43
N GLY A 93 -19.21 -15.98 10.88
CA GLY A 93 -19.75 -16.53 12.11
C GLY A 93 -20.17 -15.49 13.13
N LEU A 94 -20.46 -15.96 14.34
CA LEU A 94 -21.00 -15.15 15.42
C LEU A 94 -19.91 -14.35 16.13
N ARG A 95 -20.30 -13.22 16.75
CA ARG A 95 -19.45 -12.42 17.65
C ARG A 95 -18.11 -12.00 17.03
N ARG A 96 -18.14 -11.49 15.81
CA ARG A 96 -16.98 -10.90 15.13
C ARG A 96 -16.82 -9.45 15.53
N SER A 97 -15.58 -9.04 15.74
CA SER A 97 -15.18 -7.67 16.01
C SER A 97 -14.90 -6.92 14.70
N LEU A 98 -14.76 -5.60 14.77
CA LEU A 98 -14.28 -4.81 13.62
C LEU A 98 -12.90 -5.31 13.13
N ALA A 99 -12.01 -5.70 14.03
CA ALA A 99 -10.69 -6.22 13.67
C ALA A 99 -10.77 -7.53 12.88
N ASP A 100 -11.78 -8.38 13.14
CA ASP A 100 -12.01 -9.59 12.34
C ASP A 100 -12.47 -9.24 10.91
N ILE A 101 -13.28 -8.19 10.75
CA ILE A 101 -13.73 -7.71 9.44
C ILE A 101 -12.56 -7.11 8.65
N GLU A 102 -11.72 -6.31 9.31
CA GLU A 102 -10.49 -5.78 8.71
C GLU A 102 -9.54 -6.91 8.31
N SER A 103 -9.42 -7.95 9.13
CA SER A 103 -8.63 -9.14 8.79
C SER A 103 -9.21 -9.88 7.58
N ALA A 104 -10.53 -9.91 7.40
CA ALA A 104 -11.16 -10.47 6.21
C ALA A 104 -10.84 -9.67 4.94
N ARG A 105 -10.87 -8.33 5.03
CA ARG A 105 -10.40 -7.44 3.96
C ARG A 105 -8.94 -7.72 3.61
N ASP A 106 -8.08 -7.82 4.62
CA ASP A 106 -6.64 -8.03 4.43
C ASP A 106 -6.33 -9.41 3.84
N ALA A 107 -7.03 -10.46 4.29
CA ALA A 107 -6.90 -11.80 3.71
C ALA A 107 -7.36 -11.84 2.24
N LEU A 108 -8.44 -11.14 1.91
CA LEU A 108 -8.88 -11.01 0.52
C LEU A 108 -7.84 -10.24 -0.31
N GLN A 109 -7.32 -9.12 0.21
CA GLN A 109 -6.27 -8.34 -0.41
C GLN A 109 -5.00 -9.17 -0.67
N GLU A 110 -4.60 -10.00 0.29
CA GLU A 110 -3.46 -10.92 0.14
C GLU A 110 -3.70 -11.93 -0.99
N ARG A 111 -4.92 -12.47 -1.14
CA ARG A 111 -5.23 -13.36 -2.28
C ARG A 111 -5.06 -12.68 -3.63
N TYR A 112 -5.46 -11.42 -3.79
CA TYR A 112 -5.20 -10.68 -5.02
C TYR A 112 -3.70 -10.53 -5.28
N GLN A 113 -2.90 -10.24 -4.24
CA GLN A 113 -1.46 -10.09 -4.36
C GLN A 113 -0.76 -11.40 -4.71
N GLU A 114 -1.14 -12.52 -4.09
CA GLU A 114 -0.63 -13.86 -4.41
C GLU A 114 -0.88 -14.25 -5.87
N ARG A 115 -2.00 -13.78 -6.44
CA ARG A 115 -2.36 -13.99 -7.84
C ARG A 115 -1.70 -13.01 -8.81
N GLY A 116 -0.89 -12.06 -8.33
CA GLY A 116 -0.16 -11.10 -9.17
C GLY A 116 -0.89 -9.77 -9.39
N TYR A 117 -2.09 -9.57 -8.84
CA TYR A 117 -2.91 -8.37 -9.03
C TYR A 117 -2.61 -7.27 -8.02
N GLN A 118 -1.39 -6.72 -8.07
CA GLN A 118 -0.94 -5.69 -7.12
C GLN A 118 -1.62 -4.31 -7.31
N SER A 119 -2.27 -4.09 -8.45
CA SER A 119 -3.04 -2.87 -8.72
C SER A 119 -4.48 -2.90 -8.16
N VAL A 120 -4.83 -3.97 -7.44
CA VAL A 120 -6.13 -4.15 -6.80
C VAL A 120 -6.02 -3.82 -5.32
N PHE A 121 -7.00 -3.08 -4.81
CA PHE A 121 -7.15 -2.81 -3.39
C PHE A 121 -8.58 -3.06 -2.94
N ILE A 122 -8.73 -3.57 -1.71
CA ILE A 122 -10.02 -3.83 -1.09
C ILE A 122 -10.34 -2.72 -0.10
N GLU A 123 -11.47 -2.06 -0.30
CA GLU A 123 -12.03 -1.07 0.61
C GLU A 123 -13.15 -1.70 1.44
N LEU A 124 -13.18 -1.33 2.73
CA LEU A 124 -14.30 -1.58 3.63
C LEU A 124 -15.05 -0.26 3.81
N PRO A 125 -16.13 0.00 3.06
CA PRO A 125 -16.88 1.24 3.19
C PRO A 125 -17.58 1.30 4.55
N GLU A 126 -17.76 2.53 5.06
CA GLU A 126 -18.57 2.77 6.25
C GLU A 126 -20.00 2.27 6.01
N GLN A 127 -20.41 1.30 6.81
CA GLN A 127 -21.70 0.65 6.66
C GLN A 127 -22.18 0.13 8.02
N GLN A 128 -23.50 0.00 8.15
CA GLN A 128 -24.10 -0.72 9.28
C GLN A 128 -24.25 -2.19 8.90
N VAL A 129 -23.74 -3.09 9.74
CA VAL A 129 -23.89 -4.53 9.52
C VAL A 129 -25.32 -4.92 9.88
N ALA A 130 -26.21 -4.86 8.90
CA ALA A 130 -27.60 -5.28 9.02
C ALA A 130 -27.77 -6.70 8.46
N GLY A 131 -28.44 -7.59 9.21
CA GLY A 131 -28.68 -8.97 8.78
C GLY A 131 -27.43 -9.85 8.68
N GLY A 132 -26.29 -9.38 9.22
CA GLY A 132 -25.00 -10.07 9.15
C GLY A 132 -24.35 -10.09 7.77
N VAL A 133 -24.66 -9.12 6.92
CA VAL A 133 -24.01 -8.96 5.61
C VAL A 133 -23.01 -7.81 5.68
N VAL A 134 -21.79 -8.06 5.20
CA VAL A 134 -20.73 -7.04 5.09
C VAL A 134 -20.32 -6.89 3.63
N PHE A 135 -20.31 -5.66 3.14
CA PHE A 135 -19.84 -5.33 1.79
C PHE A 135 -18.35 -5.05 1.78
N LEU A 136 -17.63 -5.70 0.87
CA LEU A 136 -16.23 -5.40 0.53
C LEU A 136 -16.19 -4.87 -0.90
N GLN A 137 -15.59 -3.71 -1.09
CA GLN A 137 -15.47 -3.08 -2.40
C GLN A 137 -14.07 -3.32 -2.95
N VAL A 138 -13.99 -4.07 -4.05
CA VAL A 138 -12.77 -4.24 -4.83
C VAL A 138 -12.64 -3.04 -5.74
N VAL A 139 -11.47 -2.42 -5.72
CA VAL A 139 -11.10 -1.36 -6.66
C VAL A 139 -9.93 -1.86 -7.49
N GLU A 140 -10.21 -2.10 -8.76
CA GLU A 140 -9.23 -2.63 -9.72
C GLU A 140 -8.67 -1.48 -10.54
N THR A 141 -7.40 -1.13 -10.33
CA THR A 141 -6.73 -0.15 -11.20
C THR A 141 -6.32 -0.83 -12.50
N ARG A 142 -6.89 -0.36 -13.60
CA ARG A 142 -6.67 -0.91 -14.95
C ARG A 142 -5.53 -0.19 -15.67
N VAL A 143 -4.91 -0.87 -16.62
CA VAL A 143 -3.94 -0.23 -17.51
C VAL A 143 -4.66 0.82 -18.36
N GLY A 144 -4.17 2.05 -18.32
CA GLY A 144 -4.70 3.20 -19.05
C GLY A 144 -4.16 3.23 -20.47
N ARG A 145 -2.97 3.79 -20.64
CA ARG A 145 -2.18 3.75 -21.87
C ARG A 145 -0.81 3.13 -21.63
N VAL A 146 -0.33 2.39 -22.62
CA VAL A 146 1.06 1.89 -22.63
C VAL A 146 1.84 2.56 -23.75
N ARG A 147 3.01 3.09 -23.42
CA ARG A 147 3.90 3.72 -24.40
C ARG A 147 5.30 3.16 -24.30
N VAL A 148 5.96 3.04 -25.44
CA VAL A 148 7.39 2.71 -25.48
C VAL A 148 8.15 4.00 -25.74
N VAL A 149 9.13 4.29 -24.87
CA VAL A 149 9.91 5.52 -24.90
C VAL A 149 11.39 5.15 -25.05
N GLY A 150 12.14 5.87 -25.88
CA GLY A 150 13.59 5.67 -26.02
C GLY A 150 14.02 4.58 -26.99
N ALA A 151 13.10 3.84 -27.61
CA ALA A 151 13.42 2.86 -28.64
C ALA A 151 13.94 3.56 -29.92
N LYS A 152 15.25 3.41 -30.22
CA LYS A 152 15.90 4.03 -31.39
C LYS A 152 16.20 3.03 -32.49
N HIS A 153 16.57 1.80 -32.13
CA HIS A 153 16.93 0.73 -33.06
C HIS A 153 15.94 -0.43 -33.07
N TYR A 154 14.98 -0.46 -32.15
CA TYR A 154 13.95 -1.49 -32.04
C TYR A 154 12.54 -0.93 -32.30
N SER A 155 11.66 -1.75 -32.85
CA SER A 155 10.25 -1.38 -33.09
C SER A 155 9.49 -1.26 -31.77
N PRO A 156 8.86 -0.10 -31.47
CA PRO A 156 7.95 0.06 -30.33
C PRO A 156 6.83 -0.98 -30.30
N VAL A 157 6.24 -1.28 -31.46
CA VAL A 157 5.11 -2.22 -31.56
C VAL A 157 5.54 -3.63 -31.20
N ALA A 158 6.72 -4.07 -31.68
CA ALA A 158 7.23 -5.39 -31.34
C ALA A 158 7.49 -5.55 -29.83
N ILE A 159 7.91 -4.49 -29.14
CA ILE A 159 8.11 -4.50 -27.69
C ILE A 159 6.76 -4.61 -26.96
N LEU A 160 5.72 -3.94 -27.45
CA LEU A 160 4.36 -4.06 -26.88
C LEU A 160 3.78 -5.47 -27.10
N ASP A 161 3.97 -6.04 -28.29
CA ASP A 161 3.51 -7.40 -28.63
C ASP A 161 4.18 -8.47 -27.75
N ASP A 162 5.39 -8.22 -27.28
CA ASP A 162 6.12 -9.13 -26.38
C ASP A 162 5.65 -9.06 -24.92
N VAL A 163 4.83 -8.06 -24.54
CA VAL A 163 4.33 -7.81 -23.17
C VAL A 163 2.80 -7.69 -23.14
N PRO A 164 2.04 -8.73 -23.52
CA PRO A 164 0.58 -8.69 -23.54
C PRO A 164 -0.06 -8.54 -22.15
N ALA A 165 0.65 -8.82 -21.06
CA ALA A 165 0.12 -8.60 -19.70
C ALA A 165 -0.13 -7.11 -19.36
N LEU A 166 0.37 -6.19 -20.20
CA LEU A 166 0.10 -4.76 -20.11
C LEU A 166 -0.98 -4.28 -21.10
N GLU A 167 -1.89 -5.15 -21.52
CA GLU A 167 -2.98 -4.75 -22.41
C GLU A 167 -3.85 -3.61 -21.83
N GLU A 168 -4.11 -2.58 -22.64
CA GLU A 168 -4.93 -1.44 -22.23
C GLU A 168 -6.36 -1.85 -21.85
N GLY A 169 -6.84 -1.35 -20.71
CA GLY A 169 -8.17 -1.65 -20.17
C GLY A 169 -8.26 -2.93 -19.34
N SER A 170 -7.20 -3.74 -19.31
CA SER A 170 -7.10 -4.93 -18.45
C SER A 170 -6.55 -4.58 -17.06
N VAL A 171 -6.78 -5.47 -16.10
CA VAL A 171 -6.09 -5.43 -14.80
C VAL A 171 -4.79 -6.20 -14.97
N PRO A 172 -3.63 -5.58 -14.77
CA PRO A 172 -2.35 -6.22 -15.06
C PRO A 172 -2.02 -7.26 -13.99
N ASP A 173 -1.60 -8.43 -14.46
CA ASP A 173 -0.91 -9.44 -13.65
C ASP A 173 0.58 -9.10 -13.66
N PHE A 174 1.05 -8.47 -12.59
CA PHE A 174 2.43 -8.02 -12.49
C PHE A 174 3.44 -9.16 -12.38
N ALA A 175 3.03 -10.36 -11.98
CA ALA A 175 3.91 -11.53 -12.01
C ALA A 175 4.21 -11.90 -13.47
N ARG A 176 3.17 -11.91 -14.33
CA ARG A 176 3.33 -12.12 -15.77
C ARG A 176 4.07 -10.98 -16.46
N VAL A 177 3.80 -9.73 -16.10
CA VAL A 177 4.54 -8.57 -16.64
C VAL A 177 6.04 -8.70 -16.37
N GLN A 178 6.43 -9.10 -15.16
CA GLN A 178 7.84 -9.30 -14.82
C GLN A 178 8.49 -10.42 -15.63
N GLU A 179 7.79 -11.53 -15.85
CA GLU A 179 8.26 -12.64 -16.69
C GLU A 179 8.46 -12.19 -18.15
N GLU A 180 7.45 -11.50 -18.71
CA GLU A 180 7.45 -10.99 -20.08
C GLU A 180 8.57 -9.96 -20.31
N LEU A 181 8.73 -9.00 -19.40
CA LEU A 181 9.83 -8.04 -19.44
C LEU A 181 11.19 -8.71 -19.27
N GLY A 182 11.29 -9.71 -18.40
CA GLY A 182 12.48 -10.54 -18.26
C GLY A 182 12.87 -11.21 -19.58
N ARG A 183 11.88 -11.73 -20.33
CA ARG A 183 12.08 -12.29 -21.67
C ARG A 183 12.54 -11.24 -22.69
N VAL A 184 11.92 -10.06 -22.70
CA VAL A 184 12.28 -8.94 -23.59
C VAL A 184 13.71 -8.46 -23.36
N ASN A 185 14.17 -8.50 -22.10
CA ASN A 185 15.49 -8.09 -21.64
C ASN A 185 16.58 -9.16 -21.78
N ARG A 186 16.28 -10.34 -22.34
CA ARG A 186 17.31 -11.34 -22.67
C ARG A 186 18.19 -10.93 -23.84
N ASN A 187 17.78 -9.94 -24.64
CA ASN A 187 18.61 -9.41 -25.70
C ASN A 187 19.64 -8.43 -25.10
N PRO A 188 20.96 -8.74 -25.18
CA PRO A 188 21.98 -7.90 -24.56
C PRO A 188 22.08 -6.49 -25.15
N GLY A 189 21.54 -6.24 -26.35
CA GLY A 189 21.53 -4.92 -26.96
C GLY A 189 20.35 -4.03 -26.57
N ARG A 190 19.52 -4.45 -25.60
CA ARG A 190 18.32 -3.70 -25.20
C ARG A 190 17.90 -4.01 -23.77
N GLN A 191 17.67 -2.96 -22.98
CA GLN A 191 17.04 -3.06 -21.68
C GLN A 191 15.74 -2.27 -21.66
N VAL A 192 14.68 -2.88 -21.14
CA VAL A 192 13.32 -2.33 -21.05
C VAL A 192 12.93 -2.27 -19.59
N LEU A 193 12.64 -1.07 -19.10
CA LEU A 193 12.24 -0.81 -17.72
C LEU A 193 10.82 -0.26 -17.69
N PRO A 194 9.92 -0.83 -16.85
CA PRO A 194 8.57 -0.32 -16.70
C PRO A 194 8.57 0.89 -15.74
N LEU A 195 7.96 1.98 -16.17
CA LEU A 195 7.72 3.18 -15.36
C LEU A 195 6.21 3.41 -15.25
N VAL A 196 5.67 3.17 -14.05
CA VAL A 196 4.25 3.41 -13.76
C VAL A 196 4.03 4.89 -13.48
N ARG A 197 2.94 5.44 -14.04
CA ARG A 197 2.48 6.80 -13.79
C ARG A 197 0.98 6.81 -13.55
N GLU A 198 0.52 7.90 -12.96
CA GLU A 198 -0.91 8.18 -12.86
C GLU A 198 -1.55 8.19 -14.26
N GLY A 199 -2.66 7.47 -14.40
CA GLY A 199 -3.38 7.39 -15.67
C GLY A 199 -4.19 8.65 -15.94
N GLN A 200 -4.41 8.95 -17.22
CA GLN A 200 -5.22 10.11 -17.60
C GLN A 200 -6.72 9.93 -17.32
N ARG A 201 -7.17 8.70 -17.08
CA ARG A 201 -8.54 8.38 -16.66
C ARG A 201 -8.53 8.00 -15.18
N PRO A 202 -9.51 8.46 -14.38
CA PRO A 202 -9.65 8.00 -12.99
C PRO A 202 -9.73 6.47 -12.92
N GLY A 203 -9.05 5.88 -11.93
CA GLY A 203 -9.00 4.42 -11.75
C GLY A 203 -8.13 3.70 -12.80
N THR A 204 -7.26 4.41 -13.50
CA THR A 204 -6.29 3.81 -14.44
C THR A 204 -4.87 4.23 -14.11
N MET A 205 -3.90 3.44 -14.57
CA MET A 205 -2.48 3.77 -14.52
C MET A 205 -1.85 3.68 -15.91
N ASP A 206 -1.08 4.69 -16.28
CA ASP A 206 -0.36 4.70 -17.55
C ASP A 206 1.04 4.12 -17.33
N ILE A 207 1.56 3.35 -18.28
CA ILE A 207 2.85 2.67 -18.16
C ILE A 207 3.75 3.08 -19.32
N ASP A 208 4.93 3.60 -19.00
CA ASP A 208 6.00 3.80 -19.98
C ASP A 208 7.01 2.67 -19.90
N LEU A 209 7.20 1.98 -21.02
CA LEU A 209 8.31 1.06 -21.23
C LEU A 209 9.51 1.86 -21.72
N GLN A 210 10.39 2.22 -20.80
CA GLN A 210 11.62 2.92 -21.10
C GLN A 210 12.62 1.94 -21.69
N VAL A 211 13.05 2.21 -22.92
CA VAL A 211 14.02 1.38 -23.65
C VAL A 211 15.36 2.08 -23.61
N GLU A 212 16.33 1.39 -23.02
CA GLU A 212 17.75 1.70 -23.08
C GLU A 212 18.37 0.82 -24.16
N ASP A 213 18.87 1.48 -25.19
CA ASP A 213 19.28 0.87 -26.46
C ASP A 213 20.77 1.14 -26.64
N GLU A 214 21.61 0.19 -26.26
CA GLU A 214 23.05 0.26 -26.51
C GLU A 214 23.32 -0.09 -27.96
N LYS A 215 24.15 0.72 -28.64
CA LYS A 215 24.49 0.48 -30.04
C LYS A 215 25.02 -0.95 -30.22
N PRO A 216 24.38 -1.79 -31.05
CA PRO A 216 24.89 -3.13 -31.34
C PRO A 216 26.16 -3.00 -32.18
N GLY A 217 27.33 -2.99 -31.53
CA GLY A 217 28.61 -2.92 -32.23
C GLY A 217 29.75 -2.29 -31.44
N SER A 218 30.25 -2.99 -30.43
CA SER A 218 31.66 -2.90 -30.05
C SER A 218 32.11 -4.25 -29.53
N SER A 219 32.22 -5.22 -30.44
CA SER A 219 33.05 -6.39 -30.21
C SER A 219 34.47 -5.91 -29.90
N ILE A 220 34.91 -6.04 -28.65
CA ILE A 220 36.33 -6.01 -28.29
C ILE A 220 36.95 -7.24 -28.95
N LEU A 221 37.70 -7.01 -30.03
CA LEU A 221 38.75 -7.91 -30.48
C LEU A 221 40.05 -7.38 -29.86
N GLY A 222 40.67 -8.15 -28.96
CA GLY A 222 41.96 -7.80 -28.35
C GLY A 222 42.16 -8.47 -27.01
#